data_AF-A0A1H8EQE9-F1
#
_entry.id   AF-A0A1H8EQE9-F1
#
_cell.length_a   1.000
_cell.length_b   1.000
_cell.length_c   1.000
_cell.angle_alpha   90.00
_cell.angle_beta   90.00
_cell.angle_gamma   90.00
#
_symmetry.space_group_name_H-M   'P 1'
#
loop_
_entity.id
_entity.type
_entity.pdbx_description
1 polymer ?
#
loop_
_entity_poly.entity_id
_entity_poly.type
_entity_poly.pdbx_seq_one_letter_code
_entity_poly.pdbx_strand_id
1 'polypeptide(L)' 'MIKRRVLKILSVENSAADADQINDTLVKSGLQLNVNWVNTVQELRKALRTSVWDIVLSNTDVPQLKPDEVL' A
#
# COMPACT_ATOMS: atom_id res chain seq x y z
N MET A 1 -10.49 -10.53 -24.39
CA MET A 1 -10.88 -10.34 -22.97
C MET A 1 -9.65 -9.94 -22.17
N ILE A 2 -9.59 -8.72 -21.62
CA ILE A 2 -8.53 -8.33 -20.69
C ILE A 2 -8.84 -9.01 -19.35
N LYS A 3 -7.94 -9.89 -18.87
CA LYS A 3 -8.09 -10.45 -17.53
C LYS A 3 -7.97 -9.31 -16.51
N ARG A 4 -9.01 -9.08 -15.72
CA ARG A 4 -8.92 -8.20 -14.55
C ARG A 4 -8.00 -8.88 -13.55
N ARG A 5 -6.80 -8.32 -13.37
CA ARG A 5 -5.81 -8.78 -12.40
C ARG A 5 -6.11 -8.10 -11.06
N VAL A 6 -6.01 -8.84 -9.96
CA VAL A 6 -6.02 -8.26 -8.61
C VAL A 6 -4.69 -7.55 -8.38
N LEU A 7 -4.72 -6.24 -8.13
CA LEU A 7 -3.55 -5.43 -7.80
C LEU A 7 -3.22 -5.59 -6.32
N LYS A 8 -1.97 -5.96 -6.01
CA LYS A 8 -1.46 -5.94 -4.64
C LYS A 8 -0.91 -4.56 -4.31
N ILE A 9 -1.57 -3.86 -3.40
CA ILE A 9 -1.21 -2.50 -3.01
C ILE A 9 -0.74 -2.50 -1.56
N LEU A 10 0.43 -1.91 -1.32
CA LEU A 10 0.86 -1.51 0.02
C LEU A 10 0.51 -0.03 0.22
N SER A 11 -0.34 0.26 1.21
CA SER A 11 -0.71 1.62 1.57
C SER A 11 -0.03 2.01 2.88
N VAL A 12 0.81 3.03 2.85
CA VAL A 12 1.53 3.59 4.00
C VAL A 12 0.88 4.92 4.36
N GLU A 13 0.05 4.88 5.40
CA GLU A 13 -0.81 6.00 5.77
C GLU A 13 -0.98 6.03 7.30
N ASN A 14 -0.87 7.20 7.92
CA ASN A 14 -1.03 7.35 9.38
C ASN A 14 -2.49 7.51 9.80
N SER A 15 -3.37 7.86 8.86
CA SER A 15 -4.80 8.10 9.06
C SER A 15 -5.64 6.93 8.52
N ALA A 16 -6.35 6.23 9.40
CA ALA A 16 -7.25 5.15 8.98
C ALA A 16 -8.34 5.66 8.02
N ALA A 17 -8.85 6.88 8.25
CA ALA A 17 -9.88 7.47 7.40
C ALA A 17 -9.36 7.73 5.98
N ASP A 18 -8.12 8.21 5.83
CA ASP A 18 -7.53 8.44 4.51
C ASP A 18 -7.20 7.12 3.81
N ALA A 19 -6.74 6.11 4.56
CA ALA A 19 -6.52 4.76 4.03
C ALA A 19 -7.81 4.14 3.47
N ASP A 20 -8.92 4.27 4.19
CA ASP A 20 -10.25 3.83 3.75
C ASP A 20 -10.70 4.61 2.51
N GLN A 21 -10.53 5.93 2.49
CA GLN A 21 -10.89 6.77 1.36
C GLN A 21 -10.10 6.42 0.08
N ILE A 22 -8.80 6.13 0.21
CA ILE A 22 -7.95 5.68 -0.90
C ILE A 22 -8.49 4.34 -1.44
N ASN A 23 -8.73 3.36 -0.55
CA ASN A 23 -9.25 2.05 -0.94
C ASN A 23 -10.59 2.18 -1.67
N ASP A 24 -11.53 2.93 -1.11
CA ASP A 24 -12.85 3.18 -1.70
C ASP A 24 -12.76 3.84 -3.08
N THR A 25 -11.87 4.82 -3.23
CA THR A 25 -11.66 5.53 -4.50
C THR A 25 -11.14 4.58 -5.58
N LEU A 26 -10.17 3.73 -5.23
CA LEU A 26 -9.60 2.75 -6.15
C LEU A 26 -10.63 1.67 -6.53
N VAL A 27 -11.42 1.18 -5.57
CA VAL A 27 -12.51 0.21 -5.86
C VAL A 27 -13.57 0.83 -6.76
N LYS A 28 -13.99 2.08 -6.51
CA LYS A 28 -14.96 2.81 -7.34
C LYS A 28 -14.49 3.02 -8.78
N SER A 29 -13.18 3.04 -9.01
CA SER A 29 -12.60 3.08 -10.37
C SER A 29 -12.68 1.75 -11.14
N GLY A 30 -13.18 0.68 -10.50
CA GLY A 30 -13.36 -0.64 -11.10
C GLY A 30 -12.15 -1.57 -10.96
N LEU A 31 -11.18 -1.21 -10.13
CA LEU A 31 -10.01 -2.05 -9.84
C LEU A 31 -10.37 -3.16 -8.84
N GLN A 32 -9.76 -4.33 -9.02
CA GLN A 32 -9.77 -5.39 -8.02
C GLN A 32 -8.49 -5.28 -7.21
N LEU A 33 -8.61 -5.16 -5.89
CA LEU A 33 -7.50 -4.80 -5.02
C LEU A 33 -7.28 -5.86 -3.94
N ASN A 34 -6.03 -6.03 -3.55
CA ASN A 34 -5.60 -6.60 -2.28
C ASN A 34 -4.73 -5.53 -1.61
N VAL A 35 -5.33 -4.78 -0.69
CA VAL A 35 -4.67 -3.67 -0.01
C VAL A 35 -4.17 -4.15 1.35
N ASN A 36 -2.89 -3.91 1.61
CA ASN A 36 -2.31 -4.00 2.94
C ASN A 36 -2.01 -2.59 3.43
N TRP A 37 -2.74 -2.13 4.45
CA TRP A 37 -2.49 -0.84 5.09
C TRP A 37 -1.53 -1.01 6.27
N VAL A 38 -0.54 -0.13 6.36
CA VAL A 38 0.43 -0.08 7.43
C VAL A 38 0.58 1.37 7.90
N ASN A 39 0.73 1.57 9.21
CA ASN A 39 0.91 2.90 9.79
C ASN A 39 2.16 3.00 10.69
N THR A 40 2.91 1.91 10.84
CA THR A 40 4.18 1.89 11.57
C THR A 40 5.38 1.55 10.68
N VAL A 41 6.56 2.02 11.07
CA VAL A 41 7.85 1.64 10.43
C VAL A 41 8.03 0.12 10.40
N GLN A 42 7.67 -0.55 11.50
CA GLN A 42 7.92 -1.98 11.65
C GLN A 42 7.05 -2.81 10.69
N GLU A 43 5.77 -2.44 10.56
CA GLU A 43 4.87 -3.07 9.60
C GLU A 43 5.29 -2.79 8.17
N LEU A 44 5.72 -1.56 7.87
CA LEU A 44 6.25 -1.20 6.55
C LEU A 44 7.47 -2.07 6.19
N ARG A 45 8.46 -2.16 7.08
CA ARG A 45 9.64 -3.02 6.89
C ARG A 45 9.26 -4.48 6.66
N LYS A 46 8.31 -4.99 7.46
CA LYS A 46 7.83 -6.36 7.32
C LYS A 46 7.16 -6.56 5.96
N ALA A 47 6.25 -5.67 5.58
CA ALA A 47 5.49 -5.76 4.33
C ALA A 47 6.40 -5.71 3.09
N LEU A 48 7.41 -4.85 3.09
CA LEU A 48 8.38 -4.72 1.98
C LEU A 48 9.25 -5.98 1.82
N ARG A 49 9.57 -6.69 2.92
CA ARG A 49 10.42 -7.90 2.88
C ARG A 49 9.66 -9.18 2.55
N THR A 50 8.37 -9.27 2.90
CA THR A 50 7.63 -10.55 2.81
C THR A 50 6.84 -10.73 1.52
N SER A 51 6.65 -9.65 0.75
CA SER A 51 5.70 -9.64 -0.36
C SER A 51 6.21 -8.79 -1.53
N VAL A 52 5.84 -9.21 -2.74
CA VAL A 52 5.97 -8.37 -3.94
C VAL A 52 4.67 -7.58 -4.12
N TRP A 53 4.81 -6.26 -4.24
CA TRP A 53 3.72 -5.31 -4.40
C TRP A 53 3.69 -4.79 -5.84
N ASP A 54 2.49 -4.59 -6.38
CA ASP A 54 2.33 -3.95 -7.69
C ASP A 54 2.48 -2.44 -7.58
N ILE A 55 1.98 -1.87 -6.48
CA ILE A 55 2.00 -0.43 -6.19
C ILE A 55 2.28 -0.24 -4.70
N VAL A 56 3.13 0.73 -4.37
CA VAL A 56 3.28 1.27 -3.01
C VAL A 56 2.76 2.70 -3.03
N LEU A 57 1.73 2.98 -2.22
CA LEU A 57 1.21 4.32 -1.98
C LEU A 57 1.70 4.77 -0.61
N SER A 58 2.28 5.96 -0.52
CA SER A 58 2.82 6.48 0.72
C SER A 58 2.45 7.94 0.89
N ASN A 59 1.90 8.27 2.05
CA ASN A 59 1.83 9.64 2.53
C ASN A 59 3.27 10.17 2.75
N THR A 60 3.55 11.45 2.54
CA THR A 60 4.87 12.04 2.75
C THR A 60 5.24 12.17 4.23
N ASP A 61 4.23 12.21 5.09
CA ASP A 61 4.39 12.40 6.54
C ASP A 61 4.62 11.09 7.30
N VAL A 62 4.63 9.96 6.58
CA VAL A 62 4.94 8.64 7.17
C VAL A 62 6.45 8.41 7.25
N PRO A 63 6.88 7.45 8.09
CA PRO A 63 8.29 7.26 8.37
C PRO A 63 9.11 6.96 7.12
N GLN A 64 10.17 7.77 6.92
CA GLN A 64 11.10 7.63 5.81
C GLN A 64 12.04 6.45 6.08
N LEU A 65 11.99 5.43 5.24
CA LEU A 65 12.98 4.36 5.22
C LEU A 65 14.19 4.79 4.41
N LYS A 66 15.39 4.43 4.88
CA LYS A 66 16.60 4.61 4.09
C LYS A 66 16.69 3.51 3.02
N PRO A 67 17.38 3.77 1.88
CA PRO A 67 17.48 2.79 0.80
C PRO A 67 18.07 1.44 1.22
N ASP A 68 18.98 1.42 2.18
CA ASP A 68 19.61 0.22 2.76
C ASP A 68 18.67 -0.61 3.64
N GLU A 69 17.48 -0.10 3.97
CA GLU A 69 16.49 -0.82 4.77
C GLU A 69 15.49 -1.62 3.93
N VAL A 70 15.44 -1.34 2.62
CA VAL A 70 14.43 -1.83 1.67
C VAL A 70 14.99 -2.87 0.67
N LEU A 71 16.31 -2.86 0.45
CA LEU A 71 17.02 -3.76 -0.48
C LEU A 71 17.60 -5.01 0.20
#